data_AF-A0A7X8Q461-F1
#
_entry.id   AF-A0A7X8Q461-F1
#
_cell.length_a   1.000
_cell.length_b   1.000
_cell.length_c   1.000
_cell.angle_alpha   90.00
_cell.angle_beta   90.00
_cell.angle_gamma   90.00
#
_symmetry.space_group_name_H-M   'P 1'
#
loop_
_entity.id
_entity.type
_entity.pdbx_description
1 polymer ?
#
loop_
_entity_poly.entity_id
_entity_poly.type
_entity_poly.pdbx_seq_one_letter_code
_entity_poly.pdbx_strand_id
1 'polypeptide(L)'
;MSRVVRLGEGAGGYLQIPAMRRVMEALESFQREIEIRNADDVCLYATAAVREARNGREFLQEMEDRFGWNTEILSSKEEARLGFIGAGRLSSQEFTLIDIGGGSTEISVGRVVPERCRSFPIGALKQSREPKVLSDVFTNLPQRKGELVGIGGTIRMLAAIWRDVKTYSRKNVHATVIDMERLRELKERIEKMSMEEKRKLCAMDPERADIIEGGVQILVHLMERYETEKLTYSDCGLTEGFALKKWGKV
;
A
#
# COMPACT_ATOMS: atom_id res chain seq x y z
N MET A 1 7.45 -4.57 11.74
CA MET A 1 8.19 -5.42 10.77
C MET A 1 7.34 -5.55 9.51
N SER A 2 7.94 -5.70 8.33
CA SER A 2 7.20 -5.99 7.08
C SER A 2 8.03 -6.93 6.20
N ARG A 3 7.39 -7.87 5.50
CA ARG A 3 8.05 -8.75 4.52
C ARG A 3 7.29 -8.73 3.20
N VAL A 4 8.02 -8.68 2.10
CA VAL A 4 7.44 -8.83 0.76
C VAL A 4 7.35 -10.32 0.45
N VAL A 5 6.12 -10.81 0.24
CA VAL A 5 5.84 -12.24 0.02
C VAL A 5 5.20 -12.52 -1.34
N ARG A 6 4.70 -11.48 -2.03
CA ARG A 6 4.06 -11.55 -3.35
C ARG A 6 2.99 -12.66 -3.43
N LEU A 7 2.07 -12.72 -2.45
CA LEU A 7 1.08 -13.81 -2.33
C LEU A 7 0.18 -13.96 -3.58
N GLY A 8 -0.18 -12.84 -4.21
CA GLY A 8 -0.99 -12.84 -5.44
C GLY A 8 -0.21 -13.13 -6.73
N GLU A 9 1.06 -13.54 -6.66
CA GLU A 9 1.87 -13.88 -7.84
C GLU A 9 1.53 -15.29 -8.34
N GLY A 10 1.04 -15.36 -9.58
CA GLY A 10 0.67 -16.61 -10.23
C GLY A 10 -0.64 -16.49 -11.01
N ALA A 11 -0.75 -17.19 -12.14
CA ALA A 11 -1.94 -17.18 -12.98
C ALA A 11 -3.09 -18.03 -12.38
N GLY A 12 -4.34 -17.68 -12.71
CA GLY A 12 -5.45 -18.65 -12.66
C GLY A 12 -6.32 -18.69 -11.41
N GLY A 13 -6.24 -17.69 -10.52
CA GLY A 13 -7.16 -17.60 -9.37
C GLY A 13 -6.88 -18.60 -8.25
N TYR A 14 -5.65 -19.10 -8.16
CA TYR A 14 -5.15 -19.93 -7.06
C TYR A 14 -3.88 -19.32 -6.46
N LEU A 15 -3.77 -19.36 -5.13
CA LEU A 15 -2.54 -19.06 -4.42
C LEU A 15 -1.51 -20.16 -4.70
N GLN A 16 -0.33 -19.76 -5.15
CA GLN A 16 0.73 -20.70 -5.51
C GLN A 16 1.45 -21.21 -4.26
N ILE A 17 1.78 -22.51 -4.24
CA ILE A 17 2.48 -23.17 -3.11
C ILE A 17 3.73 -22.39 -2.68
N PRO A 18 4.64 -21.95 -3.58
CA PRO A 18 5.81 -21.16 -3.18
C PRO A 18 5.44 -19.82 -2.51
N ALA A 19 4.35 -19.18 -2.93
CA ALA A 19 3.91 -17.92 -2.36
C ALA A 19 3.27 -18.10 -0.98
N MET A 20 2.45 -19.15 -0.80
CA MET A 20 1.90 -19.55 0.49
C MET A 20 3.00 -19.90 1.50
N ARG A 21 4.04 -20.63 1.08
CA ARG A 21 5.20 -20.93 1.93
C ARG A 21 5.91 -19.68 2.45
N ARG A 22 6.16 -18.69 1.60
CA ARG A 22 6.76 -17.40 2.03
C ARG A 22 5.89 -16.66 3.06
N VAL A 23 4.56 -16.76 2.94
CA VAL A 23 3.64 -16.21 3.94
C VAL A 23 3.78 -16.95 5.26
N MET A 24 3.76 -18.28 5.26
CA MET A 24 3.92 -19.08 6.49
C MET A 24 5.25 -18.79 7.19
N GLU A 25 6.36 -18.70 6.44
CA GLU A 25 7.68 -18.32 6.98
C GLU A 25 7.71 -16.89 7.55
N ALA A 26 6.94 -15.97 6.95
CA ALA A 26 6.79 -14.62 7.48
C ALA A 26 5.99 -14.63 8.80
N LEU A 27 4.88 -15.36 8.86
CA LEU A 27 4.04 -15.47 10.05
C LEU A 27 4.77 -16.16 11.21
N GLU A 28 5.56 -17.20 10.95
CA GLU A 28 6.44 -17.81 11.97
C GLU A 28 7.41 -16.80 12.59
N SER A 29 7.97 -15.90 11.77
CA SER A 29 8.83 -14.84 12.29
C SER A 29 8.05 -13.81 13.11
N PHE A 30 6.79 -13.52 12.73
CA PHE A 30 5.94 -12.59 13.45
C PHE A 30 5.44 -13.19 14.77
N GLN A 31 5.23 -14.50 14.84
CA GLN A 31 4.86 -15.19 16.08
C GLN A 31 5.93 -15.02 17.16
N ARG A 32 7.20 -15.25 16.83
CA ARG A 32 8.32 -15.01 17.76
C ARG A 32 8.35 -13.55 18.25
N GLU A 33 8.08 -12.63 17.35
CA GLU A 33 8.05 -11.19 17.62
C GLU A 33 6.84 -10.75 18.46
N ILE A 34 5.73 -11.47 18.38
CA ILE A 34 4.53 -11.29 19.22
C ILE A 34 4.82 -11.81 20.64
N GLU A 35 5.42 -13.00 20.75
CA GLU A 35 5.81 -13.63 22.02
C GLU A 35 6.82 -12.76 22.79
N ILE A 36 7.89 -12.29 22.11
CA ILE A 36 8.90 -11.41 22.72
C ILE A 36 8.27 -10.12 23.28
N ARG A 37 7.21 -9.61 22.64
CA ARG A 37 6.52 -8.39 23.05
C ARG A 37 5.43 -8.62 24.10
N ASN A 38 5.13 -9.88 24.45
CA ASN A 38 4.03 -10.26 25.33
C ASN A 38 2.71 -9.59 24.93
N ALA A 39 2.33 -9.67 23.65
CA ALA A 39 1.07 -9.07 23.20
C ALA A 39 -0.13 -9.81 23.79
N ASP A 40 -1.08 -9.07 24.38
CA ASP A 40 -2.29 -9.63 24.99
C ASP A 40 -3.30 -10.16 23.95
N ASP A 41 -3.29 -9.59 22.74
CA ASP A 41 -4.23 -9.93 21.67
C ASP A 41 -3.57 -9.79 20.28
N VAL A 42 -4.01 -10.65 19.35
CA VAL A 42 -3.51 -10.70 17.97
C VAL A 42 -4.69 -10.81 17.02
N CYS A 43 -4.81 -9.86 16.11
CA CYS A 43 -5.77 -9.90 15.02
C CYS A 43 -5.07 -9.97 13.67
N LEU A 44 -5.61 -10.76 12.74
CA LEU A 44 -5.11 -10.85 11.38
C LEU A 44 -6.21 -10.50 10.38
N TYR A 45 -5.81 -9.96 9.23
CA TYR A 45 -6.71 -9.74 8.10
C TYR A 45 -6.07 -10.16 6.79
N ALA A 46 -6.93 -10.52 5.82
CA ALA A 46 -6.55 -10.85 4.46
C ALA A 46 -7.36 -10.00 3.46
N THR A 47 -6.75 -9.71 2.31
CA THR A 47 -7.31 -8.80 1.28
C THR A 47 -7.49 -9.52 -0.06
N ALA A 48 -7.51 -8.76 -1.16
CA ALA A 48 -7.81 -9.22 -2.53
C ALA A 48 -7.21 -10.58 -2.91
N ALA A 49 -5.90 -10.79 -2.73
CA ALA A 49 -5.25 -12.02 -3.17
C ALA A 49 -5.86 -13.29 -2.56
N VAL A 50 -6.18 -13.25 -1.26
CA VAL A 50 -6.81 -14.39 -0.56
C VAL A 50 -8.31 -14.43 -0.84
N ARG A 51 -8.98 -13.28 -0.83
CA ARG A 51 -10.44 -13.17 -1.07
C ARG A 51 -10.84 -13.73 -2.43
N GLU A 52 -10.02 -13.49 -3.45
CA GLU A 52 -10.31 -13.83 -4.85
C GLU A 52 -9.81 -15.22 -5.24
N ALA A 53 -8.88 -15.80 -4.47
CA ALA A 53 -8.34 -17.12 -4.75
C ALA A 53 -9.31 -18.24 -4.34
N ARG A 54 -9.46 -19.25 -5.20
CA ARG A 54 -10.33 -20.41 -4.96
C ARG A 54 -9.88 -21.24 -3.74
N ASN A 55 -8.58 -21.37 -3.54
CA ASN A 55 -7.96 -22.02 -2.37
C ASN A 55 -7.66 -21.02 -1.23
N GLY A 56 -8.17 -19.78 -1.30
CA GLY A 56 -7.88 -18.76 -0.29
C GLY A 56 -8.43 -19.12 1.09
N ARG A 57 -9.65 -19.67 1.17
CA ARG A 57 -10.24 -20.11 2.45
C ARG A 57 -9.52 -21.30 3.05
N GLU A 58 -9.11 -22.27 2.24
CA GLU A 58 -8.32 -23.42 2.69
C GLU A 58 -6.97 -22.98 3.28
N PHE A 59 -6.31 -22.04 2.61
CA PHE A 59 -5.06 -21.47 3.11
C PHE A 59 -5.23 -20.71 4.44
N LEU A 60 -6.35 -19.99 4.61
CA LEU A 60 -6.64 -19.36 5.91
C LEU A 60 -6.92 -20.38 7.02
N GLN A 61 -7.61 -21.48 6.70
CA GLN A 61 -7.81 -22.55 7.68
C GLN A 61 -6.47 -23.16 8.11
N GLU A 62 -5.55 -23.40 7.16
CA GLU A 62 -4.18 -23.86 7.49
C GLU A 62 -3.44 -22.88 8.41
N MET A 63 -3.60 -21.57 8.19
CA MET A 63 -3.03 -20.54 9.05
C MET A 63 -3.66 -20.55 10.45
N GLU A 64 -4.98 -20.66 10.55
CA GLU A 64 -5.72 -20.72 11.81
C GLU A 64 -5.35 -21.97 12.63
N ASP A 65 -5.29 -23.13 11.98
CA ASP A 65 -4.89 -24.39 12.62
C ASP A 65 -3.45 -24.34 13.15
N ARG A 66 -2.57 -23.61 12.46
CA ARG A 66 -1.15 -23.53 12.82
C ARG A 66 -0.83 -22.46 13.87
N PHE A 67 -1.43 -21.28 13.77
CA PHE A 67 -1.07 -20.11 14.59
C PHE A 67 -2.15 -19.75 15.62
N GLY A 68 -3.37 -20.25 15.48
CA GLY A 68 -4.50 -19.94 16.35
C GLY A 68 -5.04 -18.51 16.20
N TRP A 69 -4.63 -17.76 15.18
CA TRP A 69 -5.05 -16.37 14.96
C TRP A 69 -6.27 -16.29 14.06
N ASN A 70 -7.39 -15.79 14.59
CA ASN A 70 -8.59 -15.54 13.79
C ASN A 70 -8.30 -14.51 12.68
N THR A 71 -8.54 -14.91 11.42
CA THR A 71 -8.23 -14.09 10.25
C THR A 71 -9.49 -13.58 9.56
N GLU A 72 -9.62 -12.25 9.48
CA GLU A 72 -10.76 -11.62 8.80
C GLU A 72 -10.47 -11.37 7.31
N ILE A 73 -11.30 -11.88 6.40
CA ILE A 73 -11.25 -11.49 4.99
C ILE A 73 -12.00 -10.17 4.81
N LEU A 74 -11.27 -9.10 4.49
CA LEU A 74 -11.87 -7.79 4.26
C LEU A 74 -12.49 -7.72 2.86
N SER A 75 -13.65 -7.06 2.74
CA SER A 75 -14.17 -6.65 1.43
C SER A 75 -13.39 -5.45 0.88
N SER A 76 -13.40 -5.24 -0.44
CA SER A 76 -12.76 -4.06 -1.06
C SER A 76 -13.29 -2.73 -0.48
N LYS A 77 -14.57 -2.67 -0.13
CA LYS A 77 -15.18 -1.50 0.50
C LYS A 77 -14.64 -1.28 1.91
N GLU A 78 -14.42 -2.34 2.68
CA GLU A 78 -13.82 -2.25 4.01
C GLU A 78 -12.35 -1.87 3.95
N GLU A 79 -11.57 -2.43 3.01
CA GLU A 79 -10.18 -2.02 2.81
C GLU A 79 -10.07 -0.52 2.55
N ALA A 80 -10.86 0.01 1.62
CA ALA A 80 -10.89 1.44 1.33
C ALA A 80 -11.32 2.28 2.54
N ARG A 81 -12.36 1.84 3.28
CA ARG A 81 -12.84 2.54 4.46
C ARG A 81 -11.81 2.58 5.58
N LEU A 82 -11.21 1.43 5.91
CA LEU A 82 -10.23 1.32 6.99
C LEU A 82 -8.91 2.00 6.61
N GLY A 83 -8.48 1.88 5.35
CA GLY A 83 -7.35 2.65 4.82
C GLY A 83 -7.54 4.15 4.97
N PHE A 84 -8.73 4.66 4.64
CA PHE A 84 -9.09 6.06 4.84
C PHE A 84 -9.08 6.49 6.31
N ILE A 85 -9.74 5.73 7.19
CA ILE A 85 -9.78 6.03 8.64
C ILE A 85 -8.37 6.04 9.23
N GLY A 86 -7.54 5.05 8.87
CA GLY A 86 -6.15 4.98 9.33
C GLY A 86 -5.31 6.15 8.83
N ALA A 87 -5.45 6.52 7.56
CA ALA A 87 -4.75 7.67 6.96
C ALA A 87 -5.18 9.01 7.57
N GLY A 88 -6.47 9.15 7.91
CA GLY A 88 -7.05 10.34 8.52
C GLY A 88 -6.46 10.73 9.87
N ARG A 89 -5.61 9.90 10.48
CA ARG A 89 -4.82 10.30 11.66
C ARG A 89 -3.86 11.47 11.40
N LEU A 90 -3.56 11.77 10.14
CA LEU A 90 -2.78 12.94 9.73
C LEU A 90 -3.59 14.24 9.69
N SER A 91 -4.90 14.17 9.51
CA SER A 91 -5.72 15.35 9.20
C SER A 91 -7.06 15.32 9.93
N SER A 92 -7.36 16.40 10.65
CA SER A 92 -8.69 16.61 11.23
C SER A 92 -9.69 17.24 10.24
N GLN A 93 -9.24 17.54 9.03
CA GLN A 93 -10.00 18.22 7.98
C GLN A 93 -10.39 17.24 6.87
N GLU A 94 -11.10 17.76 5.85
CA GLU A 94 -11.34 16.96 4.66
C GLU A 94 -10.04 16.69 3.89
N PHE A 95 -9.89 15.51 3.31
CA PHE A 95 -8.72 15.13 2.52
C PHE A 95 -9.07 14.16 1.39
N THR A 96 -8.13 14.07 0.44
CA THR A 96 -8.16 13.14 -0.69
C THR A 96 -7.05 12.12 -0.49
N LEU A 97 -7.44 10.87 -0.24
CA LEU A 97 -6.52 9.75 -0.10
C LEU A 97 -6.21 9.14 -1.47
N ILE A 98 -4.92 8.90 -1.73
CA ILE A 98 -4.42 8.09 -2.84
C ILE A 98 -3.68 6.88 -2.25
N ASP A 99 -4.11 5.68 -2.63
CA ASP A 99 -3.40 4.43 -2.32
C ASP A 99 -2.95 3.77 -3.63
N ILE A 100 -1.63 3.70 -3.85
CA ILE A 100 -1.06 3.06 -5.05
C ILE A 100 -0.57 1.66 -4.66
N GLY A 101 -1.42 0.67 -4.93
CA GLY A 101 -1.09 -0.74 -4.82
C GLY A 101 -0.27 -1.25 -6.01
N GLY A 102 -0.02 -2.56 -6.03
CA GLY A 102 0.63 -3.21 -7.18
C GLY A 102 -0.32 -3.36 -8.37
N GLY A 103 -1.55 -3.82 -8.12
CA GLY A 103 -2.53 -4.16 -9.16
C GLY A 103 -3.64 -3.13 -9.40
N SER A 104 -3.82 -2.18 -8.48
CA SER A 104 -4.86 -1.15 -8.52
C SER A 104 -4.36 0.12 -7.82
N THR A 105 -5.14 1.19 -8.01
CA THR A 105 -4.98 2.47 -7.31
C THR A 105 -6.34 2.88 -6.81
N GLU A 106 -6.46 3.16 -5.52
CA GLU A 106 -7.70 3.58 -4.88
C GLU A 106 -7.62 5.07 -4.55
N ILE A 107 -8.71 5.78 -4.83
CA ILE A 107 -8.88 7.20 -4.49
C ILE A 107 -10.13 7.36 -3.66
N SER A 108 -9.98 7.94 -2.48
CA SER A 108 -11.08 8.21 -1.55
C SER A 108 -11.08 9.66 -1.10
N VAL A 109 -12.26 10.25 -0.94
CA VAL A 109 -12.43 11.63 -0.44
C VAL A 109 -13.41 11.66 0.71
N GLY A 110 -13.15 12.50 1.71
CA GLY A 110 -14.00 12.63 2.89
C GLY A 110 -13.29 13.35 4.02
N ARG A 111 -13.77 13.16 5.26
CA ARG A 111 -13.18 13.75 6.49
C ARG A 111 -12.74 12.69 7.50
N VAL A 112 -13.71 11.95 8.04
CA VAL A 112 -13.45 10.88 9.03
C VAL A 112 -13.58 9.52 8.36
N VAL A 113 -14.57 9.39 7.50
CA VAL A 113 -14.84 8.21 6.67
C VAL A 113 -14.91 8.66 5.20
N PRO A 114 -14.67 7.76 4.24
CA PRO A 114 -14.78 8.12 2.84
C PRO A 114 -16.25 8.34 2.46
N GLU A 115 -16.52 9.47 1.83
CA GLU A 115 -17.84 9.81 1.26
C GLU A 115 -17.96 9.28 -0.17
N ARG A 116 -16.84 9.30 -0.91
CA ARG A 116 -16.71 8.71 -2.23
C ARG A 116 -15.40 7.96 -2.30
N CYS A 117 -15.44 6.81 -2.96
CA CYS A 117 -14.27 5.97 -3.21
C CYS A 117 -14.36 5.41 -4.63
N ARG A 118 -13.22 5.35 -5.31
CA ARG A 118 -13.09 4.75 -6.63
C ARG A 118 -11.79 3.96 -6.73
N SER A 119 -11.87 2.74 -7.23
CA SER A 119 -10.71 1.91 -7.56
C SER A 119 -10.46 1.95 -9.06
N PHE A 120 -9.20 2.05 -9.44
CA PHE A 120 -8.73 2.06 -10.82
C PHE A 120 -7.89 0.80 -11.04
N PRO A 121 -8.10 0.05 -12.15
CA PRO A 121 -7.47 -1.25 -12.39
C PRO A 121 -6.00 -1.12 -12.87
N ILE A 122 -5.28 -0.12 -12.37
CA ILE A 122 -3.86 0.13 -12.62
C ILE A 122 -3.15 0.42 -11.30
N GLY A 123 -2.01 -0.21 -11.08
CA GLY A 123 -1.13 0.04 -9.94
C GLY A 123 0.33 -0.02 -10.39
N ALA A 124 1.27 0.17 -9.47
CA ALA A 124 2.70 0.30 -9.78
C ALA A 124 3.27 -0.91 -10.56
N LEU A 125 2.89 -2.14 -10.18
CA LEU A 125 3.34 -3.36 -10.85
C LEU A 125 2.76 -3.47 -12.26
N LYS A 126 1.45 -3.25 -12.42
CA LYS A 126 0.80 -3.31 -13.74
C LYS A 126 1.34 -2.23 -14.67
N GLN A 127 1.49 -1.00 -14.19
CA GLN A 127 1.99 0.11 -15.01
C GLN A 127 3.45 -0.10 -15.41
N SER A 128 4.30 -0.66 -14.53
CA SER A 128 5.69 -0.97 -14.90
C SER A 128 5.82 -2.10 -15.94
N ARG A 129 4.90 -3.08 -15.95
CA ARG A 129 4.97 -4.24 -16.85
C ARG A 129 4.21 -4.05 -18.16
N GLU A 130 3.04 -3.43 -18.07
CA GLU A 130 2.12 -3.19 -19.17
C GLU A 130 1.66 -1.72 -19.11
N PRO A 131 2.53 -0.76 -19.52
CA PRO A 131 2.23 0.66 -19.42
C PRO A 131 0.94 1.01 -20.16
N LYS A 132 0.03 1.72 -19.48
CA LYS A 132 -1.20 2.25 -20.07
C LYS A 132 -1.14 3.77 -20.18
N VAL A 133 -1.96 4.30 -21.08
CA VAL A 133 -2.24 5.73 -21.15
C VAL A 133 -3.06 6.12 -19.93
N LEU A 134 -2.43 6.78 -18.96
CA LEU A 134 -3.02 7.04 -17.65
C LEU A 134 -4.28 7.94 -17.72
N SER A 135 -4.37 8.85 -18.69
CA SER A 135 -5.57 9.67 -18.91
C SER A 135 -6.82 8.84 -19.22
N ASP A 136 -6.65 7.72 -19.91
CA ASP A 136 -7.75 6.84 -20.32
C ASP A 136 -8.19 5.94 -19.16
N VAL A 137 -7.27 5.65 -18.24
CA VAL A 137 -7.57 4.88 -17.03
C VAL A 137 -8.21 5.75 -15.96
N PHE A 138 -7.63 6.91 -15.67
CA PHE A 138 -8.07 7.83 -14.62
C PHE A 138 -9.18 8.78 -15.08
N THR A 139 -10.24 8.19 -15.61
CA THR A 139 -11.47 8.91 -15.98
C THR A 139 -12.38 9.09 -14.77
N ASN A 140 -13.12 10.20 -14.72
CA ASN A 140 -14.12 10.47 -13.68
C ASN A 140 -13.55 10.34 -12.25
N LEU A 141 -12.42 11.00 -12.00
CA LEU A 141 -11.79 11.10 -10.69
C LEU A 141 -12.78 11.68 -9.65
N PRO A 142 -12.79 11.17 -8.41
CA PRO A 142 -13.48 11.84 -7.31
C PRO A 142 -13.02 13.30 -7.19
N GLN A 143 -13.96 14.24 -7.01
CA GLN A 143 -13.61 15.64 -6.81
C GLN A 143 -12.76 15.78 -5.54
N ARG A 144 -11.59 16.40 -5.67
CA ARG A 144 -10.65 16.62 -4.57
C ARG A 144 -11.34 17.35 -3.41
N LYS A 145 -11.12 16.84 -2.22
CA LYS A 145 -11.38 17.54 -0.96
C LYS A 145 -10.06 17.77 -0.22
N GLY A 146 -9.84 19.00 0.24
CA GLY A 146 -8.68 19.41 1.02
C GLY A 146 -7.32 18.98 0.46
N GLU A 147 -6.44 18.52 1.36
CA GLU A 147 -5.08 18.09 1.01
C GLU A 147 -5.05 16.69 0.42
N LEU A 148 -3.98 16.39 -0.34
CA LEU A 148 -3.72 15.03 -0.79
C LEU A 148 -2.89 14.30 0.25
N VAL A 149 -3.39 13.15 0.67
CA VAL A 149 -2.69 12.20 1.52
C VAL A 149 -2.41 10.95 0.72
N GLY A 150 -1.20 10.42 0.81
CA GLY A 150 -0.81 9.19 0.15
C GLY A 150 -0.48 8.09 1.14
N ILE A 151 -0.93 6.87 0.87
CA ILE A 151 -0.54 5.67 1.61
C ILE A 151 0.08 4.63 0.67
N GLY A 152 0.48 3.50 1.24
CA GLY A 152 0.94 2.35 0.48
C GLY A 152 2.45 2.38 0.19
N GLY A 153 2.92 1.26 -0.34
CA GLY A 153 4.36 0.98 -0.44
C GLY A 153 5.10 1.90 -1.42
N THR A 154 4.44 2.34 -2.50
CA THR A 154 5.02 3.25 -3.49
C THR A 154 5.33 4.60 -2.86
N ILE A 155 4.35 5.21 -2.18
CA ILE A 155 4.50 6.54 -1.59
C ILE A 155 5.44 6.49 -0.39
N ARG A 156 5.40 5.39 0.40
CA ARG A 156 6.37 5.13 1.47
C ARG A 156 7.82 5.09 0.96
N MET A 157 8.05 4.44 -0.18
CA MET A 157 9.38 4.36 -0.78
C MET A 157 9.85 5.73 -1.24
N LEU A 158 8.98 6.55 -1.84
CA LEU A 158 9.29 7.93 -2.19
C LEU A 158 9.64 8.76 -0.95
N ALA A 159 8.87 8.62 0.14
CA ALA A 159 9.18 9.26 1.41
C ALA A 159 10.54 8.84 1.96
N ALA A 160 10.91 7.56 1.86
CA ALA A 160 12.22 7.06 2.27
C ALA A 160 13.36 7.65 1.43
N ILE A 161 13.19 7.74 0.10
CA ILE A 161 14.16 8.40 -0.80
C ILE A 161 14.27 9.89 -0.43
N TRP A 162 13.16 10.54 -0.09
CA TRP A 162 13.15 11.99 0.19
C TRP A 162 13.92 12.33 1.45
N ARG A 163 13.85 11.44 2.43
CA ARG A 163 14.49 11.54 3.74
C ARG A 163 15.87 10.90 3.79
N ASP A 164 16.36 10.33 2.69
CA ASP A 164 17.61 9.56 2.60
C ASP A 164 17.73 8.45 3.66
N VAL A 165 16.64 7.70 3.84
CA VAL A 165 16.53 6.67 4.87
C VAL A 165 16.82 5.29 4.30
N LYS A 166 17.81 4.59 4.86
CA LYS A 166 18.21 3.24 4.44
C LYS A 166 17.52 2.11 5.21
N THR A 167 16.93 2.40 6.37
CA THR A 167 16.23 1.42 7.23
C THR A 167 14.85 1.94 7.63
N TYR A 168 13.83 1.08 7.55
CA TYR A 168 12.46 1.50 7.84
C TYR A 168 12.29 1.93 9.31
N SER A 169 11.79 3.15 9.51
CA SER A 169 11.30 3.66 10.79
C SER A 169 10.12 4.57 10.52
N ARG A 170 8.94 4.27 11.10
CA ARG A 170 7.72 5.10 10.98
C ARG A 170 8.01 6.57 11.26
N LYS A 171 8.78 6.85 12.32
CA LYS A 171 9.16 8.22 12.72
C LYS A 171 9.92 8.99 11.65
N ASN A 172 10.62 8.29 10.76
CA ASN A 172 11.50 8.90 9.77
C ASN A 172 10.78 9.20 8.46
N VAL A 173 9.70 8.48 8.14
CA VAL A 173 9.00 8.61 6.85
C VAL A 173 7.63 9.27 6.96
N HIS A 174 6.89 9.07 8.06
CA HIS A 174 5.54 9.63 8.25
C HIS A 174 5.52 11.17 8.11
N ALA A 175 4.42 11.70 7.57
CA ALA A 175 4.24 13.14 7.29
C ALA A 175 5.30 13.74 6.36
N THR A 176 6.01 12.92 5.58
CA THR A 176 6.90 13.43 4.53
C THR A 176 6.07 14.02 3.40
N VAL A 177 6.38 15.26 3.04
CA VAL A 177 5.80 15.93 1.88
C VAL A 177 6.55 15.46 0.63
N ILE A 178 5.80 14.92 -0.31
CA ILE A 178 6.26 14.60 -1.67
C ILE A 178 5.90 15.80 -2.53
N ASP A 179 6.91 16.54 -2.96
CA ASP A 179 6.77 17.68 -3.85
C ASP A 179 6.84 17.26 -5.33
N MET A 180 6.09 17.97 -6.16
CA MET A 180 5.94 17.65 -7.57
C MET A 180 7.23 17.86 -8.39
N GLU A 181 8.01 18.89 -8.05
CA GLU A 181 9.26 19.23 -8.73
C GLU A 181 10.26 18.07 -8.65
N ARG A 182 10.61 17.66 -7.42
CA ARG A 182 11.56 16.57 -7.20
C ARG A 182 10.99 15.23 -7.68
N LEU A 183 9.66 15.05 -7.70
CA LEU A 183 9.02 13.86 -8.26
C LEU A 183 9.18 13.78 -9.80
N ARG A 184 9.07 14.91 -10.51
CA ARG A 184 9.34 15.00 -11.96
C ARG A 184 10.81 14.72 -12.26
N GLU A 185 11.74 15.31 -11.49
CA GLU A 185 13.17 15.01 -11.62
C GLU A 185 13.45 13.52 -11.41
N LEU A 186 12.83 12.91 -10.40
CA LEU A 186 12.98 11.49 -10.11
C LEU A 186 12.45 10.63 -11.27
N LYS A 187 11.31 10.98 -11.86
CA LYS A 187 10.76 10.30 -13.04
C LYS A 187 11.79 10.26 -14.17
N GLU A 188 12.35 11.41 -14.54
CA GLU A 188 13.36 11.50 -15.60
C GLU A 188 14.65 10.74 -15.29
N ARG A 189 15.06 10.73 -14.01
CA ARG A 189 16.23 9.99 -13.55
C ARG A 189 16.01 8.48 -13.63
N ILE A 190 14.86 7.98 -13.16
CA ILE A 190 14.55 6.54 -13.12
C ILE A 190 14.48 5.95 -14.53
N GLU A 191 13.97 6.69 -15.51
CA GLU A 191 13.92 6.27 -16.92
C GLU A 191 15.32 5.95 -17.48
N LYS A 192 16.36 6.57 -16.93
CA LYS A 192 17.76 6.39 -17.36
C LYS A 192 18.55 5.42 -16.48
N MET A 193 17.98 4.96 -15.36
CA MET A 193 18.65 4.07 -14.42
C MET A 193 18.58 2.61 -14.86
N SER A 194 19.69 1.89 -14.69
CA SER A 194 19.73 0.44 -14.70
C SER A 194 18.96 -0.16 -13.52
N MET A 195 18.62 -1.45 -13.60
CA MET A 195 17.96 -2.15 -12.50
C MET A 195 18.80 -2.19 -11.22
N GLU A 196 20.14 -2.21 -11.33
CA GLU A 196 21.02 -2.17 -10.17
C GLU A 196 20.95 -0.80 -9.46
N GLU A 197 20.94 0.28 -10.23
CA GLU A 197 20.78 1.63 -9.70
C GLU A 197 19.40 1.84 -9.08
N LYS A 198 18.32 1.34 -9.71
CA LYS A 198 16.98 1.35 -9.12
C LYS A 198 16.94 0.59 -7.78
N ARG A 199 17.63 -0.55 -7.67
CA ARG A 199 17.75 -1.31 -6.39
C ARG A 199 18.47 -0.52 -5.31
N LYS A 200 19.56 0.19 -5.66
CA LYS A 200 20.29 1.05 -4.73
C LYS A 200 19.45 2.25 -4.27
N LEU A 201 18.69 2.85 -5.19
CA LEU A 201 17.73 3.93 -4.88
C LEU A 201 16.64 3.44 -3.92
N CYS A 202 16.11 2.23 -4.13
CA CYS A 202 15.09 1.60 -3.29
C CYS A 202 15.72 0.88 -2.07
N ALA A 203 16.75 1.44 -1.44
CA ALA A 203 17.54 0.74 -0.41
C ALA A 203 16.71 0.09 0.71
N MET A 204 15.59 0.69 1.09
CA MET A 204 14.68 0.17 2.12
C MET A 204 13.91 -1.09 1.67
N ASP A 205 13.62 -1.22 0.37
CA ASP A 205 12.88 -2.35 -0.21
C ASP A 205 13.36 -2.61 -1.66
N PRO A 206 14.55 -3.20 -1.85
CA PRO A 206 15.16 -3.36 -3.18
C PRO A 206 14.32 -4.22 -4.14
N GLU A 207 13.43 -5.05 -3.61
CA GLU A 207 12.50 -5.86 -4.40
C GLU A 207 11.41 -5.05 -5.08
N ARG A 208 11.27 -3.75 -4.76
CA ARG A 208 10.36 -2.81 -5.43
C ARG A 208 10.99 -2.02 -6.56
N ALA A 209 12.29 -2.22 -6.82
CA ALA A 209 13.00 -1.53 -7.89
C ALA A 209 12.41 -1.78 -9.28
N ASP A 210 11.72 -2.90 -9.48
CA ASP A 210 11.01 -3.26 -10.72
C ASP A 210 9.69 -2.50 -10.89
N ILE A 211 9.08 -2.02 -9.79
CA ILE A 211 7.78 -1.34 -9.82
C ILE A 211 7.84 0.17 -9.56
N ILE A 212 9.01 0.72 -9.20
CA ILE A 212 9.14 2.14 -8.85
C ILE A 212 8.72 3.07 -9.98
N GLU A 213 9.07 2.73 -11.22
CA GLU A 213 8.80 3.55 -12.39
C GLU A 213 7.31 3.73 -12.64
N GLY A 214 6.53 2.64 -12.69
CA GLY A 214 5.09 2.69 -12.84
C GLY A 214 4.40 3.40 -11.67
N GLY A 215 4.91 3.22 -10.45
CA GLY A 215 4.42 3.93 -9.27
C GLY A 215 4.61 5.45 -9.34
N VAL A 216 5.80 5.91 -9.78
CA VAL A 216 6.10 7.33 -9.97
C VAL A 216 5.25 7.92 -11.09
N GLN A 217 5.11 7.23 -12.22
CA GLN A 217 4.27 7.68 -13.33
C GLN A 217 2.81 7.91 -12.90
N ILE A 218 2.23 6.97 -12.15
CA ILE A 218 0.87 7.11 -11.61
C ILE A 218 0.76 8.33 -10.69
N LEU A 219 1.71 8.50 -9.77
CA LEU A 219 1.64 9.60 -8.80
C LEU A 219 1.79 10.97 -9.47
N VAL A 220 2.75 11.12 -10.40
CA VAL A 220 2.93 12.34 -11.22
C VAL A 220 1.62 12.68 -11.92
N HIS A 221 1.03 11.72 -12.62
CA HIS A 221 -0.22 11.93 -13.34
C HIS A 221 -1.36 12.37 -12.40
N LEU A 222 -1.54 11.70 -11.25
CA LEU A 222 -2.60 12.06 -10.31
C LEU A 222 -2.39 13.45 -9.69
N MET A 223 -1.16 13.82 -9.35
CA MET A 223 -0.86 15.16 -8.83
C MET A 223 -1.13 16.25 -9.88
N GLU A 224 -0.84 15.99 -11.16
CA GLU A 224 -1.19 16.89 -12.27
C GLU A 224 -2.70 17.01 -12.46
N ARG A 225 -3.43 15.89 -12.44
CA ARG A 225 -4.90 15.87 -12.58
C ARG A 225 -5.62 16.58 -11.42
N TYR A 226 -5.01 16.61 -10.24
CA TYR A 226 -5.52 17.32 -9.06
C TYR A 226 -4.94 18.73 -8.88
N GLU A 227 -4.11 19.19 -9.81
CA GLU A 227 -3.46 20.50 -9.81
C GLU A 227 -2.82 20.81 -8.44
N THR A 228 -2.01 19.88 -7.95
CA THR A 228 -1.31 20.02 -6.67
C THR A 228 0.19 19.87 -6.82
N GLU A 229 0.92 20.72 -6.11
CA GLU A 229 2.38 20.65 -6.04
C GLU A 229 2.87 19.73 -4.92
N LYS A 230 1.98 19.24 -4.05
CA LYS A 230 2.33 18.49 -2.84
C LYS A 230 1.33 17.38 -2.53
N LEU A 231 1.86 16.27 -2.00
CA LEU A 231 1.13 15.20 -1.33
C LEU A 231 1.83 14.84 -0.01
N THR A 232 1.07 14.60 1.05
CA THR A 232 1.64 14.19 2.34
C THR A 232 1.56 12.67 2.50
N TYR A 233 2.69 12.00 2.72
CA TYR A 233 2.71 10.56 3.00
C TYR A 233 2.22 10.25 4.43
N SER A 234 1.23 9.36 4.52
CA SER A 234 0.83 8.73 5.78
C SER A 234 1.37 7.32 5.87
N ASP A 235 2.20 7.09 6.89
CA ASP A 235 2.55 5.74 7.31
C ASP A 235 1.41 5.01 8.04
N CYS A 236 0.29 5.68 8.32
CA CYS A 236 -0.92 5.07 8.84
C CYS A 236 -1.88 4.76 7.70
N GLY A 237 -2.41 3.53 7.64
CA GLY A 237 -3.31 3.10 6.59
C GLY A 237 -4.22 1.97 7.03
N LEU A 238 -4.37 0.95 6.18
CA LEU A 238 -5.28 -0.17 6.43
C LEU A 238 -5.04 -0.86 7.78
N THR A 239 -3.77 -1.09 8.15
CA THR A 239 -3.41 -1.74 9.41
C THR A 239 -3.87 -0.92 10.62
N GLU A 240 -3.64 0.39 10.64
CA GLU A 240 -4.11 1.26 11.73
C GLU A 240 -5.63 1.36 11.76
N GLY A 241 -6.28 1.45 10.60
CA GLY A 241 -7.73 1.43 10.51
C GLY A 241 -8.33 0.13 11.07
N PHE A 242 -7.72 -1.01 10.74
CA PHE A 242 -8.15 -2.31 11.26
C PHE A 242 -7.92 -2.44 12.76
N ALA A 243 -6.77 -1.98 13.27
CA ALA A 243 -6.51 -1.92 14.71
C ALA A 243 -7.55 -1.06 15.44
N LEU A 244 -7.97 0.08 14.87
CA LEU A 244 -9.07 0.89 15.40
C LEU A 244 -10.40 0.13 15.37
N LYS A 245 -10.72 -0.60 14.31
CA LYS A 245 -11.92 -1.45 14.24
C LYS A 245 -11.94 -2.53 15.34
N LYS A 246 -10.79 -3.11 15.68
CA LYS A 246 -10.69 -4.23 16.64
C LYS A 246 -10.57 -3.78 18.09
N TRP A 247 -9.72 -2.79 18.35
CA TRP A 247 -9.35 -2.38 19.71
C TRP A 247 -9.71 -0.93 20.03
N GLY A 248 -10.07 -0.14 19.02
CA GLY A 248 -10.54 1.22 19.21
C GLY A 248 -12.02 1.29 19.58
N LYS A 249 -12.42 2.40 20.20
CA LYS A 249 -13.82 2.83 20.23
C LYS A 249 -14.04 3.67 18.98
N VAL A 250 -14.47 3.05 17.88
CA VAL A 250 -14.89 3.76 16.65
C VAL A 250 -16.39 3.97 16.69
#